data_AF-A0A7J4S6R1-F1
#
_entry.id   AF-A0A7J4S6R1-F1
#
_cell.length_a   1.000
_cell.length_b   1.000
_cell.length_c   1.000
_cell.angle_alpha   90.00
_cell.angle_beta   90.00
_cell.angle_gamma   90.00
#
_symmetry.space_group_name_H-M   'P 1'
#
loop_
_entity.id
_entity.type
_entity.pdbx_description
1 polymer ?
#
loop_
_entity_poly.entity_id
_entity_poly.type
_entity_poly.pdbx_seq_one_letter_code
_entity_poly.pdbx_strand_id
1 'polypeptide(L)' 'MKLFATELKGKTVMTEDGQILGVLVDFIMDTKTGKIQSMLVSPAENVEPRLFKTDPEGRLVLSFKTMKAVKDVIVTQLAD' A
#
# COMPACT_ATOMS: atom_id res chain seq x y z
N MET A 1 4.14 10.53 -15.58
CA MET A 1 4.83 11.04 -14.37
C MET A 1 5.76 9.95 -13.85
N LYS A 2 6.97 10.29 -13.40
CA LYS A 2 7.90 9.35 -12.75
C LYS A 2 8.07 9.81 -11.30
N LEU A 3 8.10 8.87 -10.36
CA LEU A 3 8.30 9.09 -8.93
C LEU A 3 9.30 8.04 -8.43
N PHE A 4 10.13 8.40 -7.46
CA PHE A 4 10.95 7.45 -6.73
C PHE A 4 10.10 6.72 -5.69
N ALA A 5 10.41 5.44 -5.45
CA ALA A 5 9.76 4.66 -4.40
C ALA A 5 9.93 5.32 -3.02
N THR A 6 11.06 5.99 -2.79
CA THR A 6 11.35 6.74 -1.57
C THR A 6 10.43 7.93 -1.37
N GLU A 7 9.91 8.55 -2.43
CA GLU A 7 8.93 9.65 -2.35
C GLU A 7 7.53 9.14 -1.97
N LEU A 8 7.27 7.84 -2.15
CA LEU A 8 5.99 7.21 -1.82
C LEU A 8 5.94 6.76 -0.36
N LYS A 9 7.09 6.37 0.21
CA LYS A 9 7.20 5.94 1.60
C LYS A 9 6.73 7.04 2.56
N GLY A 10 5.90 6.67 3.53
CA GLY A 10 5.31 7.60 4.48
C GLY A 10 4.01 8.27 4.00
N LYS A 11 3.61 8.11 2.73
CA LYS A 11 2.31 8.62 2.27
C LYS A 11 1.16 7.79 2.85
N THR A 12 0.05 8.47 3.12
CA THR A 12 -1.21 7.84 3.52
C THR A 12 -1.76 7.00 2.38
N VAL A 13 -2.14 5.77 2.69
CA VAL A 13 -2.85 4.87 1.79
C VAL A 13 -4.33 4.88 2.17
N MET A 14 -5.19 5.11 1.19
CA MET A 14 -6.64 5.06 1.35
C MET A 14 -7.32 4.31 0.20
N THR A 15 -8.54 3.86 0.43
CA THR A 15 -9.41 3.27 -0.58
C THR A 15 -10.04 4.33 -1.48
N GLU A 16 -10.65 3.92 -2.60
CA GLU A 16 -11.36 4.84 -3.51
C GLU A 16 -12.58 5.52 -2.87
N ASP A 17 -13.21 4.90 -1.86
CA ASP A 17 -14.30 5.47 -1.06
C ASP A 17 -13.82 6.30 0.15
N GLY A 18 -12.49 6.48 0.30
CA GLY A 18 -11.90 7.39 1.26
C GLY A 18 -11.57 6.79 2.63
N GLN A 19 -11.71 5.48 2.82
CA GLN A 19 -11.26 4.80 4.03
C GLN A 19 -9.72 4.86 4.11
N ILE A 20 -9.19 5.43 5.18
CA ILE A 20 -7.75 5.42 5.46
C ILE A 20 -7.35 4.03 5.93
N LEU A 21 -6.44 3.39 5.19
CA LEU A 21 -5.90 2.08 5.53
C LEU A 21 -4.64 2.18 6.40
N GLY A 22 -3.87 3.26 6.24
CA GLY A 22 -2.66 3.50 7.03
C GLY A 22 -1.55 4.17 6.23
N VAL A 23 -0.31 3.80 6.51
CA VAL A 23 0.89 4.45 5.94
C VAL A 23 1.73 3.45 5.16
N LEU A 24 2.16 3.82 3.95
CA LEU A 24 3.06 3.00 3.15
C LEU A 24 4.45 2.92 3.81
N VAL A 25 4.91 1.73 4.15
CA VAL A 25 6.21 1.52 4.80
C VAL A 25 7.24 0.84 3.90
N ASP A 26 6.80 -0.04 2.99
CA ASP A 26 7.71 -0.74 2.07
C ASP A 26 6.99 -1.37 0.86
N PHE A 27 7.75 -2.07 0.02
CA PHE A 27 7.27 -2.80 -1.15
C PHE A 27 7.82 -4.23 -1.19
N ILE A 28 7.03 -5.16 -1.72
CA ILE A 28 7.51 -6.47 -2.15
C ILE A 28 7.79 -6.40 -3.65
N MET A 29 8.99 -6.81 -4.05
CA MET A 29 9.39 -6.85 -5.46
C MET A 29 9.88 -8.23 -5.87
N ASP A 30 9.66 -8.55 -7.14
CA ASP A 30 10.27 -9.70 -7.80
C ASP A 30 11.73 -9.37 -8.10
N THR A 31 12.66 -10.13 -7.52
CA THR A 31 14.12 -9.88 -7.66
C THR A 31 14.68 -10.29 -9.01
N LYS A 32 13.97 -11.09 -9.80
CA LYS A 32 14.39 -11.51 -11.14
C LYS A 32 14.01 -10.48 -12.20
N THR A 33 12.83 -9.90 -12.08
CA THR A 33 12.23 -8.97 -13.06
C THR A 33 12.29 -7.51 -12.63
N GLY A 34 12.55 -7.25 -11.35
CA GLY A 34 12.51 -5.90 -10.77
C GLY A 34 11.10 -5.34 -10.58
N LYS A 35 10.05 -6.10 -10.87
CA LYS A 35 8.66 -5.61 -10.78
C LYS A 35 8.20 -5.53 -9.34
N ILE A 36 7.65 -4.39 -8.94
CA ILE A 36 6.94 -4.25 -7.67
C ILE A 36 5.62 -5.02 -7.76
N GLN A 37 5.39 -5.91 -6.80
CA GLN A 37 4.20 -6.74 -6.72
C GLN A 37 3.19 -6.19 -5.72
N SER A 38 3.68 -5.78 -4.54
CA SER A 38 2.81 -5.39 -3.42
C SER A 38 3.37 -4.20 -2.65
N MET A 39 2.46 -3.47 -2.03
CA MET A 39 2.71 -2.43 -1.04
C MET A 39 2.54 -3.03 0.36
N LEU A 40 3.43 -2.67 1.27
CA LEU A 40 3.32 -2.97 2.70
C LEU A 40 2.86 -1.72 3.43
N VAL A 41 1.70 -1.81 4.08
CA VAL A 41 1.06 -0.69 4.75
C VAL A 41 0.98 -0.97 6.25
N SER A 42 1.51 -0.07 7.06
CA SER A 42 1.28 -0.09 8.49
C SER A 42 -0.17 0.34 8.75
N PRO A 43 -1.02 -0.51 9.35
CA PRO A 43 -2.44 -0.24 9.49
C PRO A 43 -2.70 0.97 10.40
N ALA A 44 -3.69 1.79 10.06
CA ALA A 44 -4.21 2.82 10.96
C ALA A 44 -4.96 2.19 12.16
N GLU A 45 -5.09 2.92 13.26
CA GLU A 45 -5.69 2.42 14.52
C GLU A 45 -7.12 1.88 14.34
N ASN A 46 -7.88 2.44 13.40
CA ASN A 46 -9.26 2.07 13.12
C ASN A 46 -9.40 0.93 12.09
N VAL A 47 -8.30 0.33 11.64
CA VAL A 47 -8.28 -0.76 10.66
C VAL A 47 -8.06 -2.07 11.40
N GLU A 48 -9.01 -3.01 11.27
CA GLU A 48 -8.86 -4.38 11.76
C GLU A 48 -8.00 -5.20 10.78
N PRO A 49 -6.71 -5.47 11.08
CA PRO A 49 -5.80 -6.08 10.10
C PRO A 49 -6.20 -7.52 9.73
N ARG A 50 -6.97 -8.21 10.59
CA ARG A 50 -7.45 -9.57 10.32
C ARG A 50 -8.42 -9.67 9.14
N LEU A 51 -8.99 -8.54 8.71
CA LEU A 51 -9.84 -8.47 7.52
C LEU A 51 -9.03 -8.42 6.21
N PHE A 52 -7.70 -8.35 6.30
CA PHE A 52 -6.80 -8.20 5.18
C PHE A 52 -5.77 -9.33 5.14
N LYS A 53 -5.16 -9.51 3.97
CA LYS A 53 -3.90 -10.25 3.89
C LYS A 53 -2.82 -9.43 4.60
N THR A 54 -2.15 -10.03 5.56
CA THR A 54 -1.00 -9.43 6.25
C THR A 54 0.27 -10.22 6.05
N ASP A 55 1.40 -9.57 6.30
CA ASP A 55 2.68 -10.25 6.46
C ASP A 55 2.91 -10.65 7.93
N PRO A 56 4.04 -11.32 8.27
CA PRO A 56 4.33 -11.73 9.64
C PRO A 56 4.49 -10.58 10.66
N GLU A 57 4.74 -9.36 10.19
CA GLU A 57 4.85 -8.16 11.05
C GLU A 57 3.48 -7.47 11.25
N GLY A 58 2.41 -8.01 10.66
CA GLY A 58 1.06 -7.45 10.75
C GLY A 58 0.81 -6.27 9.79
N ARG A 59 1.68 -6.05 8.80
CA ARG A 59 1.49 -5.04 7.77
C ARG A 59 0.49 -5.54 6.73
N LEU A 60 -0.39 -4.66 6.25
CA LEU A 60 -1.33 -4.98 5.17
C LEU A 60 -0.55 -5.20 3.87
N VAL A 61 -0.87 -6.26 3.14
CA VAL A 61 -0.27 -6.60 1.85
C VAL A 61 -1.26 -6.24 0.74
N LEU A 62 -1.05 -5.10 0.11
CA LEU A 62 -1.94 -4.58 -0.94
C LEU A 62 -1.29 -4.70 -2.31
N SER A 63 -2.08 -4.95 -3.35
CA SER A 63 -1.58 -5.06 -4.72
C SER A 63 -1.04 -3.71 -5.20
N PHE A 64 0.18 -3.69 -5.76
CA PHE A 64 0.69 -2.48 -6.41
C PHE A 64 -0.09 -2.14 -7.68
N LYS A 65 -0.78 -3.10 -8.31
CA LYS A 65 -1.50 -2.89 -9.58
C LYS A 65 -2.70 -1.94 -9.46
N THR A 66 -3.32 -1.87 -8.29
CA THR A 66 -4.49 -1.03 -8.03
C THR A 66 -4.13 0.35 -7.47
N MET A 67 -2.84 0.61 -7.29
CA MET A 67 -2.32 1.86 -6.74
C MET A 67 -2.47 3.03 -7.73
N LYS A 68 -2.94 4.17 -7.22
CA LYS A 68 -2.89 5.48 -7.87
C LYS A 68 -2.29 6.49 -6.90
N ALA A 69 -1.15 7.09 -7.25
CA ALA A 69 -0.58 8.19 -6.49
C ALA A 69 -1.26 9.52 -6.91
N VAL A 70 -1.93 10.19 -5.98
CA VAL A 70 -2.64 11.45 -6.21
C VAL A 70 -2.13 12.48 -5.21
N LYS A 71 -1.31 13.44 -5.66
CA LYS A 71 -0.67 14.44 -4.78
C LYS A 71 0.07 13.77 -3.59
N ASP A 72 -0.47 13.93 -2.39
CA ASP A 72 0.14 13.51 -1.12
C ASP A 72 -0.34 12.15 -0.62
N VAL A 73 -1.24 11.51 -1.37
CA VAL A 73 -1.93 10.29 -0.95
C VAL A 73 -1.80 9.20 -2.01
N ILE A 74 -1.89 7.96 -1.54
CA ILE A 74 -1.97 6.76 -2.36
C ILE A 74 -3.41 6.26 -2.26
N VAL A 75 -4.09 6.19 -3.40
CA VAL A 75 -5.43 5.64 -3.52
C VAL A 75 -5.32 4.22 -4.06
N THR A 76 -6.06 3.27 -3.50
CA THR A 76 -6.07 1.88 -3.97
C THR A 76 -7.48 1.32 -4.02
N GLN A 77 -7.70 0.38 -4.91
CA GLN A 77 -8.86 -0.50 -4.84
C GLN A 77 -8.47 -1.75 -4.04
N LEU A 78 -9.33 -2.16 -3.10
CA LEU A 78 -9.25 -3.49 -2.52
C LEU A 78 -9.75 -4.45 -3.59
N ALA A 79 -8.96 -5.48 -3.90
CA ALA A 79 -9.46 -6.55 -4.73
C ALA A 79 -10.50 -7.32 -3.91
N ASP A 80 -11.67 -7.58 -4.52
CA ASP A 80 -12.63 -8.55 -3.99
C ASP A 80 -11.99 -9.94 -3.81
#